data_AF-A0A933D7Y5-F1
#
_entry.id   AF-A0A933D7Y5-F1
#
_cell.length_a   1.000
_cell.length_b   1.000
_cell.length_c   1.000
_cell.angle_alpha   90.00
_cell.angle_beta   90.00
_cell.angle_gamma   90.00
#
_symmetry.space_group_name_H-M   'P 1'
#
loop_
_entity.id
_entity.type
_entity.pdbx_description
1 polymer ?
#
loop_
_entity_poly.entity_id
_entity_poly.type
_entity_poly.pdbx_seq_one_letter_code
_entity_poly.pdbx_strand_id
1 'polypeptide(L)'
;MRNTVIPFVSIFLLFGGCSKQTAFVVLRDVPEKPSFVVIPIGDYLEDVNFGNKIEEFILSAGVKLINRPVLKQVILKKEAGQVAKDTELENVEAAGASKEERYFEWDNIEADYVVFSYRFAKRVKIVKTESREVLSSFVLEEPGSLAGLSKQQEKELFYKALKAIGIAVKATQ
;
A
#
# COMPACT_ATOMS: atom_id res chain seq x y z
N MET A 1 11.93 36.88 -59.63
CA MET A 1 12.09 35.56 -58.99
C MET A 1 12.37 35.81 -57.52
N ARG A 2 11.41 35.51 -56.64
CA ARG A 2 11.42 35.91 -55.23
C ARG A 2 11.40 34.63 -54.39
N ASN A 3 12.46 34.45 -53.59
CA ASN A 3 12.79 33.21 -52.89
C ASN A 3 11.71 32.77 -51.89
N THR A 4 11.08 31.63 -52.17
CA THR A 4 10.22 30.85 -51.27
C THR A 4 11.03 29.76 -50.58
N VAL A 5 11.82 30.10 -49.55
CA VAL A 5 12.54 29.07 -48.76
C VAL A 5 12.62 29.45 -47.28
N ILE A 6 11.54 29.95 -46.67
CA ILE A 6 11.50 30.11 -45.20
C ILE A 6 10.07 29.85 -44.65
N PRO A 7 9.52 28.61 -44.76
CA PRO A 7 8.58 28.21 -43.72
C PRO A 7 8.81 26.80 -43.16
N PHE A 8 9.80 26.04 -43.64
CA PHE A 8 9.97 24.64 -43.24
C PHE A 8 10.79 24.42 -41.96
N VAL A 9 11.63 25.38 -41.56
CA VAL A 9 12.49 25.24 -40.37
C VAL A 9 11.71 25.47 -39.06
N SER A 10 10.63 26.24 -39.10
CA SER A 10 9.84 26.58 -37.89
C SER A 10 8.86 25.49 -37.45
N ILE A 11 8.50 24.54 -38.31
CA ILE A 11 7.56 23.45 -37.97
C ILE A 11 8.25 22.31 -37.20
N PHE A 12 9.55 22.07 -37.41
CA PHE A 12 10.29 21.03 -36.69
C PHE A 12 10.66 21.39 -35.25
N LEU A 13 10.70 22.69 -34.91
CA LEU A 13 11.00 23.15 -33.54
C LEU A 13 9.82 23.01 -32.57
N LEU A 14 8.60 22.80 -33.05
CA LEU A 14 7.40 22.68 -32.21
C LEU A 14 7.14 21.25 -31.70
N PHE A 15 7.82 20.23 -32.23
CA PHE A 15 7.67 18.83 -31.79
C PHE A 15 8.82 18.33 -30.90
N GLY A 16 9.80 19.18 -30.58
CA GLY A 16 10.94 18.84 -29.71
C GLY A 16 10.66 18.92 -28.21
N GLY A 17 9.39 18.96 -27.79
CA GLY A 17 8.97 18.97 -26.40
C GLY A 17 9.24 17.64 -25.70
N CYS A 18 10.51 17.29 -25.52
CA CYS A 18 10.94 16.18 -24.69
C CYS A 18 10.52 16.53 -23.25
N SER A 19 9.35 16.03 -22.82
CA SER A 19 8.91 16.17 -21.44
C SER A 19 9.90 15.40 -20.58
N LYS A 20 10.95 16.07 -20.09
CA LYS A 20 11.77 15.54 -19.02
C LYS A 20 10.83 15.43 -17.83
N GLN A 21 10.35 14.21 -17.62
CA GLN A 21 9.58 13.84 -16.45
C GLN A 21 10.46 14.23 -15.26
N THR A 22 10.14 15.35 -14.64
CA THR A 22 10.86 15.88 -13.50
C THR A 22 10.47 14.97 -12.34
N ALA A 23 11.23 13.89 -12.16
CA ALA A 23 11.09 13.04 -11.00
C ALA A 23 11.58 13.84 -9.80
N PHE A 24 10.65 14.36 -9.00
CA PHE A 24 10.96 14.87 -7.68
C PHE A 24 11.39 13.67 -6.83
N VAL A 25 12.70 13.41 -6.80
CA VAL A 25 13.29 12.51 -5.82
C VAL A 25 13.35 13.31 -4.53
N VAL A 26 12.28 13.22 -3.73
CA VAL A 26 12.37 13.63 -2.34
C VAL A 26 13.43 12.71 -1.73
N LEU A 27 14.58 13.29 -1.32
CA LEU A 27 15.60 12.59 -0.53
C LEU A 27 14.91 12.11 0.74
N ARG A 28 14.41 10.88 0.71
CA ARG A 28 13.80 10.23 1.86
C ARG A 28 14.90 9.57 2.65
N ASP A 29 14.84 9.75 3.96
CA ASP A 29 15.70 9.01 4.89
C ASP A 29 15.22 7.56 4.95
N VAL A 30 15.94 6.69 4.24
CA VAL A 30 15.71 5.25 4.14
C VAL A 30 16.78 4.55 4.98
N PRO A 31 16.40 3.73 5.97
CA PRO A 31 17.36 2.96 6.75
C PRO A 31 18.25 2.09 5.86
N GLU A 32 19.52 1.92 6.20
CA GLU A 32 20.46 1.09 5.42
C GLU A 32 19.99 -0.36 5.27
N LYS A 33 19.28 -0.88 6.27
CA LYS A 33 18.74 -2.25 6.33
C LYS A 33 17.24 -2.18 6.63
N PRO A 34 16.41 -1.79 5.65
CA PRO A 34 14.99 -1.59 5.89
C PRO A 34 14.32 -2.92 6.26
N SER A 35 13.40 -2.85 7.20
CA SER A 35 12.62 -3.97 7.70
C SER A 35 11.13 -3.71 7.55
N PHE A 36 10.39 -4.78 7.25
CA PHE A 36 8.97 -4.70 6.93
C PHE A 36 8.16 -5.65 7.78
N VAL A 37 6.93 -5.29 8.07
CA VAL A 37 5.89 -6.21 8.51
C VAL A 37 4.71 -6.12 7.55
N VAL A 38 4.07 -7.25 7.24
CA VAL A 38 2.85 -7.27 6.42
C VAL A 38 1.65 -7.51 7.31
N ILE A 39 0.65 -6.63 7.22
CA ILE A 39 -0.58 -6.70 7.97
C ILE A 39 -1.75 -6.83 6.99
N PRO A 40 -2.37 -8.03 6.87
CA PRO A 40 -3.62 -8.15 6.15
C PRO A 40 -4.73 -7.38 6.88
N ILE A 41 -5.59 -6.70 6.12
CA ILE A 41 -6.68 -5.90 6.71
C ILE A 41 -7.78 -6.77 7.33
N GLY A 42 -7.89 -8.03 6.90
CA GLY A 42 -8.85 -9.01 7.40
C GLY A 42 -8.14 -10.26 7.93
N ASP A 43 -8.86 -11.05 8.71
CA ASP A 43 -8.41 -12.31 9.32
C ASP A 43 -8.93 -13.56 8.59
N TYR A 44 -9.68 -13.39 7.50
CA TYR A 44 -10.06 -14.48 6.62
C TYR A 44 -8.83 -15.12 5.97
N LEU A 45 -8.89 -16.43 5.72
CA LEU A 45 -7.80 -17.20 5.15
C LEU A 45 -7.27 -16.60 3.83
N GLU A 46 -8.16 -16.07 3.00
CA GLU A 46 -7.83 -15.45 1.73
C GLU A 46 -7.08 -14.13 1.92
N ASP A 47 -7.42 -13.34 2.93
CA ASP A 47 -6.74 -12.09 3.27
C ASP A 47 -5.33 -12.38 3.80
N VAL A 48 -5.21 -13.40 4.65
CA VAL A 48 -3.93 -13.92 5.14
C VAL A 48 -3.07 -14.42 3.97
N ASN A 49 -3.64 -15.20 3.05
CA ASN A 49 -2.92 -15.70 1.87
C ASN A 49 -2.47 -14.56 0.94
N PHE A 50 -3.30 -13.53 0.77
CA PHE A 50 -2.90 -12.34 0.04
C PHE A 50 -1.75 -11.61 0.75
N GLY A 51 -1.77 -11.50 2.07
CA GLY A 51 -0.65 -11.03 2.88
C GLY A 51 0.63 -11.85 2.68
N ASN A 52 0.55 -13.18 2.79
CA ASN A 52 1.67 -14.10 2.57
C ASN A 52 2.32 -13.90 1.19
N LYS A 53 1.51 -13.67 0.15
CA LYS A 53 2.02 -13.36 -1.20
C LYS A 53 2.85 -12.08 -1.23
N ILE A 54 2.45 -11.04 -0.47
CA ILE A 54 3.25 -9.81 -0.36
C ILE A 54 4.54 -10.05 0.41
N GLU A 55 4.51 -10.89 1.45
CA GLU A 55 5.70 -11.31 2.18
C GLU A 55 6.70 -12.03 1.26
N GLU A 56 6.22 -12.93 0.39
CA GLU A 56 7.06 -13.56 -0.64
C GLU A 56 7.75 -12.52 -1.53
N PHE A 57 7.06 -11.45 -1.91
CA PHE A 57 7.65 -10.36 -2.71
C PHE A 57 8.72 -9.61 -1.94
N ILE A 58 8.49 -9.28 -0.66
CA ILE A 58 9.48 -8.61 0.21
C ILE A 58 10.73 -9.48 0.38
N LEU A 59 10.55 -10.77 0.69
CA LEU A 59 11.65 -11.71 0.82
C LEU A 59 12.42 -11.86 -0.49
N SER A 60 11.70 -11.95 -1.62
CA SER A 60 12.31 -12.02 -2.96
C SER A 60 13.06 -10.74 -3.33
N ALA A 61 12.68 -9.59 -2.77
CA ALA A 61 13.40 -8.33 -2.94
C ALA A 61 14.72 -8.30 -2.15
N GLY A 62 14.95 -9.28 -1.27
CA GLY A 62 16.12 -9.36 -0.41
C GLY A 62 16.04 -8.44 0.81
N VAL A 63 14.83 -8.05 1.21
CA VAL A 63 14.57 -7.12 2.31
C VAL A 63 14.16 -7.91 3.56
N LYS A 64 14.50 -7.39 4.76
CA LYS A 64 14.17 -8.06 6.02
C LYS A 64 12.65 -8.02 6.26
N LEU A 65 12.07 -9.18 6.53
CA LEU A 65 10.70 -9.32 6.99
C LEU A 65 10.69 -9.63 8.50
N ILE A 66 9.88 -8.89 9.25
CA ILE A 66 9.60 -9.11 10.67
C ILE A 66 8.29 -9.88 10.78
N ASN A 67 8.20 -10.72 11.81
CA ASN A 67 6.98 -11.48 12.09
C ASN A 67 5.81 -10.53 12.41
N ARG A 68 4.60 -10.95 12.02
CA ARG A 68 3.39 -10.19 12.33
C ARG A 68 3.18 -10.14 13.85
N PRO A 69 2.85 -8.97 14.41
CA PRO A 69 2.49 -8.89 15.82
C PRO A 69 1.19 -9.64 16.09
N VAL A 70 1.02 -10.08 17.34
CA VAL A 70 -0.21 -10.75 17.79
C VAL A 70 -1.37 -9.75 17.75
N LEU A 71 -2.51 -10.17 17.21
CA LEU A 71 -3.74 -9.39 17.22
C LEU A 71 -4.24 -9.18 18.66
N LYS A 72 -4.56 -7.93 19.00
CA LYS A 72 -5.23 -7.61 20.26
C LYS A 72 -6.73 -7.67 20.02
N GLN A 73 -7.41 -8.59 20.69
CA GLN A 73 -8.86 -8.73 20.65
C GLN A 73 -9.44 -8.00 21.86
N VAL A 74 -10.29 -6.99 21.61
CA VAL A 74 -11.05 -6.29 22.65
C VAL A 74 -12.52 -6.61 22.46
N ILE A 75 -13.10 -7.30 23.44
CA ILE A 75 -14.53 -7.61 23.46
C ILE A 75 -15.23 -6.50 24.25
N LEU A 76 -15.90 -5.60 23.54
CA LEU A 76 -16.73 -4.56 24.14
C LEU A 76 -18.12 -5.17 24.40
N LYS A 77 -18.38 -5.56 25.65
CA LYS A 77 -19.72 -5.92 26.10
C LYS A 77 -20.45 -4.64 26.50
N LYS A 78 -21.42 -4.20 25.71
CA LYS A 78 -22.39 -3.19 26.16
C LYS A 78 -23.39 -3.89 27.09
N GLU A 79 -23.39 -3.52 28.37
CA GLU A 79 -24.43 -3.96 29.30
C GLU A 79 -25.78 -3.36 28.88
N ALA A 80 -26.79 -4.23 28.76
CA ALA A 80 -28.15 -3.82 28.45
C ALA A 80 -28.72 -3.03 29.63
N GLY A 81 -28.53 -1.71 29.64
CA GLY A 81 -29.03 -0.85 30.73
C GLY A 81 -28.76 0.65 30.62
N GLN A 82 -27.78 1.08 29.82
CA GLN A 82 -27.51 2.52 29.60
C GLN A 82 -27.85 2.93 28.17
N VAL A 83 -29.12 2.78 27.80
CA VAL A 83 -29.71 3.43 26.62
C VAL A 83 -30.62 4.54 27.11
N ALA A 84 -30.02 5.63 27.58
CA ALA A 84 -30.68 6.93 27.61
C ALA A 84 -29.62 8.02 27.74
N LYS A 85 -29.62 8.95 26.78
CA LYS A 85 -28.75 10.12 26.64
C LYS A 85 -27.35 9.82 26.08
N ASP A 86 -27.28 9.68 24.76
CA ASP A 86 -26.62 10.74 23.99
C ASP A 86 -26.84 10.52 22.49
N THR A 87 -27.56 11.49 21.93
CA THR A 87 -27.52 12.01 20.56
C THR A 87 -27.83 11.08 19.38
N GLU A 88 -28.91 11.46 18.68
CA GLU A 88 -29.30 11.16 17.30
C GLU A 88 -28.23 10.47 16.43
N LEU A 89 -28.47 9.20 16.09
CA LEU A 89 -28.20 8.62 14.77
C LEU A 89 -28.83 7.23 14.67
N GLU A 90 -29.50 7.01 13.55
CA GLU A 90 -30.14 5.76 13.11
C GLU A 90 -29.29 4.52 13.36
N ASN A 91 -29.73 3.66 14.29
CA ASN A 91 -30.23 2.32 14.00
C ASN A 91 -30.46 1.60 15.33
N VAL A 92 -31.67 1.09 15.50
CA VAL A 92 -32.07 0.26 16.63
C VAL A 92 -31.38 -1.10 16.48
N GLU A 93 -30.12 -1.20 16.87
CA GLU A 93 -29.48 -2.49 17.13
C GLU A 93 -29.89 -2.99 18.51
N ALA A 94 -30.46 -4.19 18.49
CA ALA A 94 -31.11 -4.85 19.59
C ALA A 94 -30.24 -4.98 20.86
N ALA A 95 -30.95 -5.09 21.98
CA ALA A 95 -30.44 -5.44 23.30
C ALA A 95 -29.29 -6.47 23.26
N GLY A 96 -28.16 -6.14 23.91
CA GLY A 96 -27.12 -7.11 24.25
C GLY A 96 -26.10 -7.44 23.14
N ALA A 97 -25.93 -6.61 22.13
CA ALA A 97 -24.87 -6.82 21.13
C ALA A 97 -23.47 -6.64 21.74
N SER A 98 -22.74 -7.74 21.91
CA SER A 98 -21.29 -7.69 22.14
C SER A 98 -20.60 -7.31 20.83
N LYS A 99 -19.88 -6.19 20.81
CA LYS A 99 -19.05 -5.81 19.68
C LYS A 99 -17.64 -6.31 19.95
N GLU A 100 -17.16 -7.20 19.09
CA GLU A 100 -15.78 -7.64 19.12
C GLU A 100 -14.97 -6.79 18.15
N GLU A 101 -13.96 -6.09 18.67
CA GLU A 101 -13.02 -5.30 17.87
C GLU A 101 -11.64 -5.96 17.92
N ARG A 102 -11.06 -6.23 16.75
CA ARG A 102 -9.69 -6.76 16.63
C ARG A 102 -8.82 -5.70 15.98
N TYR A 103 -7.71 -5.36 16.61
CA TYR A 103 -6.76 -4.40 16.06
C TYR A 103 -5.31 -4.82 16.34
N PHE A 104 -4.39 -4.29 15.53
CA PHE A 104 -2.96 -4.39 15.78
C PHE A 104 -2.51 -3.19 16.60
N GLU A 105 -1.75 -3.43 17.66
CA GLU A 105 -1.17 -2.36 18.47
C GLU A 105 0.04 -1.78 17.72
N TRP A 106 -0.15 -0.60 17.13
CA TRP A 106 0.87 0.06 16.29
C TRP A 106 2.20 0.24 17.02
N ASP A 107 2.13 0.56 18.31
CA ASP A 107 3.31 0.89 19.12
C ASP A 107 4.20 -0.32 19.43
N ASN A 108 3.71 -1.55 19.16
CA ASN A 108 4.49 -2.79 19.29
C ASN A 108 5.13 -3.25 17.96
N ILE A 109 5.01 -2.45 16.90
CA ILE A 109 5.59 -2.80 15.60
C ILE A 109 7.05 -2.36 15.56
N GLU A 110 7.98 -3.33 15.58
CA GLU A 110 9.43 -3.10 15.54
C GLU A 110 10.01 -2.93 14.12
N ALA A 111 9.17 -2.96 13.08
CA ALA A 111 9.60 -2.81 11.69
C ALA A 111 9.70 -1.34 11.27
N ASP A 112 10.60 -1.01 10.35
CA ASP A 112 10.71 0.36 9.78
C ASP A 112 9.46 0.74 8.96
N TYR A 113 8.84 -0.26 8.33
CA TYR A 113 7.67 -0.09 7.47
C TYR A 113 6.57 -1.12 7.75
N VAL A 114 5.33 -0.66 7.66
CA VAL A 114 4.13 -1.50 7.69
C VAL A 114 3.54 -1.58 6.29
N VAL A 115 3.28 -2.78 5.81
CA VAL A 115 2.57 -3.03 4.55
C VAL A 115 1.16 -3.52 4.85
N PHE A 116 0.17 -2.69 4.57
CA PHE A 116 -1.22 -3.11 4.62
C PHE A 116 -1.62 -3.75 3.29
N SER A 117 -2.19 -4.95 3.37
CA SER A 117 -2.72 -5.66 2.20
C SER A 117 -4.25 -5.74 2.25
N TYR A 118 -4.90 -5.27 1.19
CA TYR A 118 -6.35 -5.22 1.03
C TYR A 118 -6.74 -6.14 -0.12
N ARG A 119 -7.07 -7.39 0.16
CA ARG A 119 -7.35 -8.40 -0.88
C ARG A 119 -8.49 -7.97 -1.81
N PHE A 120 -9.63 -7.54 -1.26
CA PHE A 120 -10.80 -7.17 -2.06
C PHE A 120 -10.51 -6.02 -3.04
N ALA A 121 -9.80 -4.99 -2.56
CA ALA A 121 -9.38 -3.87 -3.39
C ALA A 121 -8.10 -4.16 -4.20
N LYS A 122 -7.53 -5.36 -4.05
CA LYS A 122 -6.21 -5.77 -4.57
C LYS A 122 -5.12 -4.74 -4.31
N ARG A 123 -5.25 -4.00 -3.21
CA ARG A 123 -4.45 -2.82 -2.90
C ARG A 123 -3.39 -3.16 -1.88
N VAL A 124 -2.23 -2.57 -2.07
CA VAL A 124 -1.12 -2.60 -1.13
C VAL A 124 -0.80 -1.17 -0.73
N LYS A 125 -0.51 -0.96 0.55
CA LYS A 125 -0.16 0.35 1.10
C LYS A 125 1.08 0.20 1.97
N ILE A 126 2.11 0.98 1.69
CA ILE A 126 3.36 0.99 2.45
C ILE A 126 3.38 2.25 3.31
N VAL A 127 3.59 2.08 4.61
CA VAL A 127 3.55 3.14 5.62
C VAL A 127 4.86 3.12 6.40
N LYS A 128 5.48 4.29 6.62
CA LYS A 128 6.64 4.42 7.52
C LYS A 128 6.14 4.31 8.97
N THR A 129 6.70 3.40 9.76
CA THR A 129 6.16 3.07 11.09
C THR A 129 6.23 4.26 12.04
N GLU A 130 7.37 4.94 12.07
CA GLU A 130 7.65 6.09 12.96
C GLU A 130 6.71 7.27 12.69
N SER A 131 6.65 7.74 11.43
CA SER A 131 5.87 8.94 11.07
C SER A 131 4.41 8.64 10.75
N ARG A 132 4.03 7.37 10.60
CA ARG A 132 2.72 6.90 10.09
C ARG A 132 2.40 7.45 8.70
N GLU A 133 3.39 7.96 7.96
CA GLU A 133 3.23 8.50 6.62
C GLU A 133 2.99 7.38 5.61
N VAL A 134 2.01 7.56 4.74
CA VAL A 134 1.77 6.68 3.60
C VAL A 134 2.78 7.00 2.51
N LEU A 135 3.77 6.13 2.33
CA LEU A 135 4.82 6.34 1.34
C LEU A 135 4.40 5.90 -0.07
N SER A 136 3.55 4.89 -0.15
CA SER A 136 3.04 4.36 -1.41
C SER A 136 1.69 3.66 -1.23
N SER A 137 0.80 3.77 -2.22
CA SER A 137 -0.41 2.96 -2.31
C SER A 137 -0.72 2.65 -3.77
N PHE A 138 -0.88 1.37 -4.07
CA PHE A 138 -1.05 0.88 -5.44
C PHE A 138 -1.93 -0.37 -5.46
N VAL A 139 -2.47 -0.66 -6.64
CA VAL A 139 -3.33 -1.81 -6.89
C VAL A 139 -2.53 -2.84 -7.69
N LEU A 140 -2.43 -4.07 -7.19
CA LEU A 140 -1.71 -5.17 -7.84
C LEU A 140 -2.49 -5.79 -8.99
N GLU A 141 -3.81 -5.67 -8.99
CA GLU A 141 -4.68 -6.22 -10.02
C GLU A 141 -5.93 -5.33 -10.10
N GLU A 142 -6.29 -4.84 -11.29
CA GLU A 142 -7.51 -4.05 -11.43
C GLU A 142 -8.73 -4.89 -11.02
N PRO A 143 -9.58 -4.41 -10.10
CA PRO A 143 -10.78 -5.13 -9.72
C PRO A 143 -11.67 -5.32 -10.95
N GLY A 144 -11.89 -6.57 -11.37
CA GLY A 144 -12.76 -6.92 -12.50
C GLY A 144 -12.06 -7.15 -13.84
N SER A 145 -10.73 -7.11 -13.91
CA SER A 145 -10.02 -7.57 -15.12
C SER A 145 -10.17 -9.08 -15.30
N LEU A 146 -10.63 -9.52 -16.47
CA LEU A 146 -10.68 -10.95 -16.85
C LEU A 146 -9.29 -11.53 -17.13
N ALA A 147 -8.35 -10.67 -17.50
CA ALA A 147 -6.94 -10.99 -17.65
C ALA A 147 -6.20 -10.38 -16.45
N GLY A 148 -6.24 -11.05 -15.30
CA GLY A 148 -5.46 -10.65 -14.13
C GLY A 148 -3.97 -10.47 -14.49
N LEU A 149 -3.24 -9.65 -13.71
CA LEU A 149 -1.80 -9.56 -13.89
C LEU A 149 -1.15 -10.93 -13.61
N SER A 150 -0.14 -11.30 -14.41
CA SER A 150 0.71 -12.43 -14.07
C SER A 150 1.45 -12.19 -12.74
N LYS A 151 1.80 -13.28 -12.03
CA LYS A 151 2.58 -13.19 -10.78
C LYS A 151 3.85 -12.36 -10.93
N GLN A 152 4.49 -12.41 -12.10
CA GLN A 152 5.68 -11.61 -12.38
C GLN A 152 5.35 -10.12 -12.51
N GLN A 153 4.27 -9.74 -13.19
CA GLN A 153 3.87 -8.34 -13.32
C GLN A 153 3.50 -7.71 -11.98
N GLU A 154 2.79 -8.45 -11.12
CA GLU A 154 2.46 -8.00 -9.77
C GLU A 154 3.74 -7.77 -8.94
N LYS A 155 4.70 -8.69 -9.03
CA LYS A 155 6.00 -8.60 -8.37
C LYS A 155 6.79 -7.38 -8.85
N GLU A 156 6.85 -7.15 -10.16
CA GLU A 156 7.51 -5.96 -10.74
C GLU A 156 6.85 -4.66 -10.29
N LEU A 157 5.51 -4.62 -10.19
CA LEU A 157 4.78 -3.46 -9.70
C LEU A 157 5.12 -3.18 -8.23
N PHE A 158 5.15 -4.22 -7.41
CA PHE A 158 5.58 -4.12 -6.01
C PHE A 158 7.03 -3.61 -5.91
N TYR A 159 7.94 -4.11 -6.74
CA TYR A 159 9.34 -3.68 -6.75
C TYR A 159 9.51 -2.24 -7.21
N LYS A 160 8.72 -1.80 -8.19
CA LYS A 160 8.67 -0.41 -8.60
C LYS A 160 8.24 0.49 -7.45
N ALA A 161 7.27 0.06 -6.64
CA ALA A 161 6.85 0.79 -5.45
C ALA A 161 7.97 0.88 -4.39
N LEU A 162 8.71 -0.21 -4.14
CA LEU A 162 9.87 -0.19 -3.24
C LEU A 162 10.96 0.78 -3.72
N LYS A 163 11.31 0.73 -5.02
CA LYS A 163 12.29 1.63 -5.62
C LYS A 163 11.84 3.10 -5.54
N ALA A 164 10.55 3.37 -5.74
CA ALA A 164 9.98 4.72 -5.66
C ALA A 164 10.06 5.32 -4.25
N ILE A 165 10.14 4.49 -3.21
CA ILE A 165 10.34 4.94 -1.83
C ILE A 165 11.81 4.86 -1.38
N GLY A 166 12.74 4.64 -2.33
CA GLY A 166 14.20 4.65 -2.10
C GLY A 166 14.77 3.32 -1.60
N ILE A 167 14.00 2.23 -1.63
CA ILE A 167 14.46 0.93 -1.14
C ILE A 167 15.09 0.14 -2.28
N ALA A 168 16.34 -0.27 -2.05
CA ALA A 168 17.07 -1.12 -2.97
C ALA A 168 16.43 -2.51 -3.04
N VAL A 169 16.15 -2.98 -4.24
CA VAL A 169 15.62 -4.32 -4.51
C VAL A 169 16.72 -5.13 -5.18
N LYS A 170 17.02 -6.33 -4.66
CA LYS A 170 17.96 -7.23 -5.33
C LYS A 170 17.42 -7.60 -6.71
N ALA A 171 18.23 -7.41 -7.75
CA ALA A 171 17.90 -7.87 -9.09
C ALA A 171 17.62 -9.37 -9.04
N THR A 172 16.45 -9.78 -9.52
CA THR A 172 16.10 -11.20 -9.61
C THR A 172 16.91 -11.76 -10.79
N GLN A 173 17.86 -12.66 -10.54
CA GLN A 173 18.49 -13.47 -11.58
C GLN A 173 17.52 -14.53 -12.08
#